data_AF-A0A7S9X7V8-F1
#
_entry.id   AF-A0A7S9X7V8-F1
#
_cell.length_a   1.000
_cell.length_b   1.000
_cell.length_c   1.000
_cell.angle_alpha   90.00
_cell.angle_beta   90.00
_cell.angle_gamma   90.00
#
_symmetry.space_group_name_H-M   'P 1'
#
loop_
_entity.id
_entity.type
_entity.pdbx_description
1 polymer ?
#
loop_
_entity_poly.entity_id
_entity_poly.type
_entity_poly.pdbx_seq_one_letter_code
_entity_poly.pdbx_strand_id
1 'polypeptide(L)'
;MSEFLAEVLTLSILFIMIGFYAVYRAKKAQSEHEKNMADYDKNLLNFAQILGVQNYIDLVKFDEILAQALKEKLIFKFNKRASQEEFISFISEENFKTKPQISQNYIDEAFLNLCASSLIEPLKLAILKSEDQIYGFLFEKEQLFALIDSAALLGENIIICE
;
A
#
# COMPACT_ATOMS: atom_id res chain seq x y z
N MET A 1 -42.90 51.83 -1.49
CA MET A 1 -43.29 50.67 -2.33
C MET A 1 -42.12 50.16 -3.16
N SER A 2 -41.43 50.98 -3.97
CA SER A 2 -40.32 50.48 -4.81
C SER A 2 -39.04 50.12 -4.04
N GLU A 3 -38.70 50.84 -2.96
CA GLU A 3 -37.51 50.51 -2.15
C GLU A 3 -37.64 49.17 -1.42
N PHE A 4 -38.79 48.92 -0.79
CA PHE A 4 -39.10 47.62 -0.16
C PHE A 4 -39.07 46.47 -1.19
N LEU A 5 -39.59 46.70 -2.40
CA LEU A 5 -39.55 45.70 -3.47
C LEU A 5 -38.11 45.41 -3.94
N ALA A 6 -37.26 46.45 -4.02
CA ALA A 6 -35.86 46.33 -4.40
C ALA A 6 -35.02 45.63 -3.32
N GLU A 7 -35.32 45.86 -2.05
CA GLU A 7 -34.65 45.22 -0.91
C GLU A 7 -35.01 43.72 -0.83
N VAL A 8 -36.29 43.36 -0.98
CA VAL A 8 -36.72 41.96 -1.04
C VAL A 8 -36.12 41.25 -2.27
N LEU A 9 -36.05 41.93 -3.42
CA LEU A 9 -35.43 41.39 -4.62
C LEU A 9 -33.93 41.15 -4.44
N THR A 10 -33.19 42.11 -3.88
CA THR A 10 -31.74 41.94 -3.64
C THR A 10 -31.44 40.83 -2.64
N LEU A 11 -32.26 40.71 -1.59
CA LEU A 11 -32.12 39.64 -0.59
C LEU A 11 -32.42 38.26 -1.18
N SER A 12 -33.43 38.14 -2.06
CA SER A 12 -33.71 36.89 -2.79
C SER A 12 -32.59 36.49 -3.76
N ILE A 13 -31.99 37.45 -4.48
CA ILE A 13 -30.83 37.20 -5.35
C ILE A 13 -29.63 36.72 -4.52
N LEU A 14 -29.40 37.31 -3.35
CA LEU A 14 -28.34 36.89 -2.44
C LEU A 14 -28.53 35.43 -2.01
N PHE A 15 -29.75 35.03 -1.64
CA PHE A 15 -30.06 33.64 -1.28
C PHE A 15 -29.88 32.68 -2.46
N ILE A 16 -30.24 33.09 -3.68
CA ILE A 16 -30.01 32.31 -4.89
C ILE A 16 -28.51 32.08 -5.12
N MET A 17 -27.69 33.13 -4.99
CA MET A 17 -26.24 33.05 -5.15
C MET A 17 -25.59 32.12 -4.09
N ILE A 18 -26.02 32.21 -2.84
CA ILE A 18 -25.57 31.31 -1.76
C ILE A 18 -25.94 29.86 -2.06
N GLY A 19 -27.18 29.62 -2.53
CA GLY A 19 -27.64 28.29 -2.93
C GLY A 19 -26.80 27.70 -4.07
N PHE A 20 -26.53 28.47 -5.11
CA PHE A 20 -25.66 28.04 -6.21
C PHE A 20 -24.22 27.74 -5.75
N TYR A 21 -23.66 28.58 -4.87
CA TYR A 21 -22.33 28.36 -4.32
C TYR A 21 -22.25 27.07 -3.49
N ALA A 22 -23.26 26.78 -2.67
CA ALA A 22 -23.32 25.55 -1.89
C ALA A 22 -23.38 24.30 -2.78
N VAL A 23 -24.20 24.32 -3.84
CA VAL A 23 -24.28 23.21 -4.81
C VAL A 23 -22.98 23.05 -5.57
N TYR A 24 -22.34 24.14 -5.99
CA TYR A 24 -21.04 24.11 -6.66
C TYR A 24 -19.97 23.46 -5.78
N ARG A 25 -19.89 23.86 -4.50
CA ARG A 25 -18.93 23.30 -3.55
C ARG A 25 -19.20 21.81 -3.30
N ALA A 26 -20.45 21.41 -3.15
CA ALA A 26 -20.83 20.02 -2.96
C ALA A 26 -20.44 19.16 -4.19
N LYS A 27 -20.74 19.64 -5.40
CA LYS A 27 -20.34 18.96 -6.64
C LYS A 27 -18.83 18.86 -6.81
N LYS A 28 -18.10 19.91 -6.45
CA LYS A 28 -16.63 19.90 -6.51
C LYS A 28 -16.05 18.86 -5.55
N ALA A 29 -16.52 18.83 -4.29
CA ALA A 29 -16.09 17.85 -3.30
C ALA A 29 -16.43 16.41 -3.73
N GLN A 30 -17.61 16.18 -4.31
CA GLN A 30 -17.99 14.87 -4.86
C GLN A 30 -17.07 14.47 -6.02
N SER A 31 -16.78 15.38 -6.96
CA SER A 31 -15.91 15.08 -8.10
C SER A 31 -14.46 14.81 -7.70
N GLU A 32 -13.96 15.47 -6.66
CA GLU A 32 -12.64 15.19 -6.08
C GLU A 32 -12.65 13.84 -5.38
N HIS A 33 -13.71 13.50 -4.66
CA HIS A 33 -13.86 12.19 -4.03
C HIS A 33 -13.93 11.05 -5.04
N GLU A 34 -14.70 11.22 -6.13
CA GLU A 34 -14.82 10.23 -7.22
C GLU A 34 -13.49 10.04 -7.95
N LYS A 35 -12.74 11.12 -8.22
CA LYS A 35 -11.40 11.03 -8.80
C LYS A 35 -10.44 10.28 -7.88
N ASN A 36 -10.42 10.63 -6.60
CA ASN A 36 -9.57 9.97 -5.62
C ASN A 36 -9.90 8.47 -5.47
N MET A 37 -11.18 8.09 -5.56
CA MET A 37 -11.60 6.68 -5.55
C MET A 37 -11.17 5.94 -6.81
N ALA A 38 -11.40 6.52 -8.00
CA ALA A 38 -10.99 5.90 -9.26
C ALA A 38 -9.46 5.75 -9.36
N ASP A 39 -8.72 6.73 -8.87
CA ASP A 39 -7.26 6.67 -8.81
C ASP A 39 -6.79 5.61 -7.79
N TYR A 40 -7.48 5.48 -6.64
CA TYR A 40 -7.18 4.45 -5.65
C TYR A 40 -7.41 3.04 -6.20
N ASP A 41 -8.55 2.76 -6.82
CA ASP A 41 -8.85 1.45 -7.43
C ASP A 41 -7.84 1.08 -8.52
N LYS A 42 -7.45 2.07 -9.34
CA LYS A 42 -6.42 1.89 -10.36
C LYS A 42 -5.05 1.57 -9.73
N ASN A 43 -4.69 2.25 -8.65
CA ASN A 43 -3.42 2.01 -7.95
C ASN A 43 -3.41 0.63 -7.27
N LEU A 44 -4.54 0.17 -6.72
CA LEU A 44 -4.70 -1.17 -6.16
C LEU A 44 -4.51 -2.23 -7.24
N LEU A 45 -5.17 -2.05 -8.38
CA LEU A 45 -5.05 -2.92 -9.54
C LEU A 45 -3.59 -3.03 -10.02
N ASN A 46 -2.92 -1.88 -10.15
CA ASN A 46 -1.52 -1.83 -10.56
C ASN A 46 -0.63 -2.58 -9.57
N PHE A 47 -0.82 -2.37 -8.27
CA PHE A 47 -0.06 -3.07 -7.23
C PHE A 47 -0.26 -4.60 -7.32
N ALA A 48 -1.50 -5.07 -7.46
CA ALA A 48 -1.79 -6.50 -7.59
C ALA A 48 -1.14 -7.12 -8.84
N GLN A 49 -1.14 -6.40 -9.97
CA GLN A 49 -0.49 -6.83 -11.21
C GLN A 49 1.03 -6.92 -11.07
N ILE A 50 1.68 -5.92 -10.50
CA ILE A 50 3.13 -5.93 -10.26
C ILE A 50 3.50 -7.07 -9.29
N LEU A 51 2.67 -7.32 -8.29
CA LEU A 51 2.86 -8.42 -7.34
C LEU A 51 2.67 -9.81 -7.98
N GLY A 52 1.96 -9.88 -9.11
CA GLY A 52 1.70 -11.11 -9.85
C GLY A 52 0.48 -11.90 -9.39
N VAL A 53 -0.42 -11.29 -8.63
CA VAL A 53 -1.68 -11.92 -8.19
C VAL A 53 -2.57 -12.16 -9.41
N GLN A 54 -3.10 -13.36 -9.60
CA GLN A 54 -3.86 -13.67 -10.83
C GLN A 54 -5.37 -13.36 -10.74
N ASN A 55 -5.96 -13.41 -9.54
CA ASN A 55 -7.40 -13.22 -9.32
C ASN A 55 -7.71 -11.93 -8.54
N TYR A 56 -7.23 -10.79 -9.05
CA TYR A 56 -7.36 -9.49 -8.35
C TYR A 56 -8.67 -8.74 -8.63
N ILE A 57 -9.50 -9.20 -9.58
CA ILE A 57 -10.62 -8.41 -10.13
C ILE A 57 -11.68 -8.06 -9.07
N ASP A 58 -11.82 -8.91 -8.04
CA ASP A 58 -12.75 -8.70 -6.93
C ASP A 58 -12.10 -8.12 -5.66
N LEU A 59 -10.78 -7.83 -5.69
CA LEU A 59 -10.05 -7.34 -4.53
C LEU A 59 -10.15 -5.81 -4.48
N VAL A 60 -10.85 -5.30 -3.47
CA VAL A 60 -11.17 -3.87 -3.33
C VAL A 60 -10.31 -3.19 -2.25
N LYS A 61 -9.48 -3.98 -1.55
CA LYS A 61 -8.62 -3.50 -0.48
C LYS A 61 -7.22 -4.07 -0.58
N PHE A 62 -6.25 -3.29 -0.13
CA PHE A 62 -4.85 -3.69 -0.09
C PHE A 62 -4.61 -4.97 0.72
N ASP A 63 -5.26 -5.10 1.89
CA ASP A 63 -5.15 -6.31 2.73
C ASP A 63 -5.64 -7.59 2.03
N GLU A 64 -6.63 -7.47 1.16
CA GLU A 64 -7.16 -8.59 0.38
C GLU A 64 -6.13 -9.04 -0.68
N ILE A 65 -5.41 -8.09 -1.29
CA ILE A 65 -4.28 -8.38 -2.20
C ILE A 65 -3.16 -9.11 -1.45
N LEU A 66 -2.78 -8.65 -0.25
CA LEU A 66 -1.77 -9.33 0.57
C LEU A 66 -2.22 -10.74 0.98
N ALA A 67 -3.48 -10.91 1.36
CA ALA A 67 -4.03 -12.22 1.73
C ALA A 67 -4.00 -13.20 0.54
N GLN A 68 -4.34 -12.73 -0.66
CA GLN A 68 -4.28 -13.55 -1.87
C GLN A 68 -2.82 -13.87 -2.25
N ALA A 69 -1.92 -12.90 -2.17
CA ALA A 69 -0.49 -13.10 -2.43
C ALA A 69 0.16 -14.11 -1.47
N LEU A 70 -0.26 -14.13 -0.18
CA LEU A 70 0.15 -15.17 0.77
C LEU A 70 -0.37 -16.55 0.37
N LYS A 71 -1.62 -16.64 -0.07
CA LYS A 71 -2.23 -17.91 -0.52
C LYS A 71 -1.53 -18.45 -1.77
N GLU A 72 -1.13 -17.57 -2.67
CA GLU A 72 -0.35 -17.88 -3.87
C GLU A 72 1.15 -18.08 -3.60
N LYS A 73 1.60 -17.93 -2.34
CA LYS A 73 3.01 -18.02 -1.90
C LYS A 73 3.96 -17.05 -2.61
N LEU A 74 3.44 -15.92 -3.05
CA LEU A 74 4.23 -14.83 -3.67
C LEU A 74 4.98 -14.00 -2.63
N ILE A 75 4.41 -13.91 -1.43
CA ILE A 75 5.00 -13.22 -0.28
C ILE A 75 4.93 -14.13 0.94
N PHE A 76 5.64 -13.76 1.99
CA PHE A 76 5.60 -14.45 3.27
C PHE A 76 5.21 -13.51 4.40
N LYS A 77 4.71 -14.08 5.49
CA LYS A 77 4.21 -13.35 6.65
C LYS A 77 4.83 -13.92 7.92
N PHE A 78 5.31 -13.02 8.76
CA PHE A 78 5.90 -13.34 10.05
C PHE A 78 5.49 -12.29 11.08
N ASN A 79 5.80 -12.56 12.34
CA ASN A 79 5.58 -11.62 13.44
C ASN A 79 6.88 -11.45 14.23
N LYS A 80 6.91 -10.49 15.16
CA LYS A 80 8.10 -10.24 15.99
C LYS A 80 8.52 -11.39 16.91
N ARG A 81 7.63 -12.36 17.14
CA ARG A 81 7.90 -13.55 17.94
C ARG A 81 8.43 -14.72 17.11
N ALA A 82 8.43 -14.59 15.78
CA ALA A 82 9.01 -15.58 14.91
C ALA A 82 10.51 -15.68 15.15
N SER A 83 11.02 -16.91 15.11
CA SER A 83 12.46 -17.15 15.29
C SER A 83 13.24 -16.82 14.01
N GLN A 84 14.55 -16.63 14.16
CA GLN A 84 15.46 -16.46 13.01
C GLN A 84 15.44 -17.69 12.09
N GLU A 85 15.28 -18.89 12.65
CA GLU A 85 15.13 -20.14 11.89
C GLU A 85 13.85 -20.17 11.07
N GLU A 86 12.72 -19.79 11.67
CA GLU A 86 11.44 -19.67 10.96
C GLU A 86 11.55 -18.66 9.83
N PHE A 87 12.23 -17.52 10.04
CA PHE A 87 12.44 -16.51 9.01
C PHE A 87 13.23 -17.03 7.80
N ILE A 88 14.35 -17.73 8.05
CA ILE A 88 15.16 -18.34 6.98
C ILE A 88 14.31 -19.36 6.20
N SER A 89 13.45 -20.12 6.88
CA SER A 89 12.55 -21.07 6.22
C SER A 89 11.53 -20.40 5.29
N PHE A 90 11.08 -19.18 5.60
CA PHE A 90 10.19 -18.42 4.72
C PHE A 90 10.86 -17.93 3.45
N ILE A 91 12.14 -17.54 3.53
CA ILE A 91 12.92 -17.09 2.38
C ILE A 91 13.40 -18.27 1.52
N SER A 92 13.49 -19.48 2.09
CA SER A 92 14.15 -20.66 1.53
C SER A 92 15.67 -20.52 1.53
N GLU A 93 16.36 -21.54 2.04
CA GLU A 93 17.83 -21.55 2.17
C GLU A 93 18.53 -21.43 0.80
N GLU A 94 17.86 -21.83 -0.27
CA GLU A 94 18.37 -21.79 -1.65
C GLU A 94 18.54 -20.38 -2.22
N ASN A 95 17.86 -19.38 -1.64
CA ASN A 95 17.92 -17.99 -2.10
C ASN A 95 19.09 -17.20 -1.47
N PHE A 96 19.90 -17.83 -0.62
CA PHE A 96 21.07 -17.23 0.01
C PHE A 96 22.39 -17.68 -0.65
N LYS A 97 23.28 -16.73 -0.91
CA LYS A 97 24.69 -16.99 -1.28
C LYS A 97 25.44 -17.66 -0.13
N THR A 98 25.12 -17.27 1.09
CA THR A 98 25.72 -17.81 2.31
C THR A 98 24.66 -17.82 3.39
N LYS A 99 24.47 -18.96 4.06
CA LYS A 99 23.45 -19.10 5.10
C LYS A 99 23.72 -18.11 6.24
N PRO A 100 22.77 -17.22 6.58
CA PRO A 100 22.93 -16.30 7.71
C PRO A 100 23.15 -17.07 9.01
N GLN A 101 24.09 -16.62 9.84
CA GLN A 101 24.31 -17.21 11.15
C GLN A 101 23.18 -16.81 12.10
N ILE A 102 22.52 -17.82 12.67
CA ILE A 102 21.52 -17.64 13.72
C ILE A 102 22.26 -17.32 15.01
N SER A 103 21.97 -16.16 15.59
CA SER A 103 22.61 -15.70 16.82
C SER A 103 21.62 -15.43 17.95
N GLN A 104 20.33 -15.26 17.62
CA GLN A 104 19.27 -14.93 18.57
C GLN A 104 17.96 -15.63 18.20
N ASN A 105 17.04 -15.70 19.16
CA ASN A 105 15.72 -16.33 18.97
C ASN A 105 14.65 -15.36 18.47
N TYR A 106 15.02 -14.13 18.10
CA TYR A 106 14.10 -13.12 17.58
C TYR A 106 14.71 -12.42 16.36
N ILE A 107 13.83 -11.85 15.54
CA ILE A 107 14.20 -11.10 14.34
C ILE A 107 14.43 -9.64 14.73
N ASP A 108 15.64 -9.14 14.50
CA ASP A 108 15.99 -7.73 14.63
C ASP A 108 16.42 -7.14 13.27
N GLU A 109 16.61 -5.83 13.24
CA GLU A 109 17.01 -5.10 12.04
C GLU A 109 18.39 -5.57 11.52
N ALA A 110 19.33 -5.86 12.44
CA ALA A 110 20.66 -6.34 12.08
C ALA A 110 20.59 -7.71 11.37
N PHE A 111 19.75 -8.63 11.84
CA PHE A 111 19.53 -9.91 11.20
C PHE A 111 18.84 -9.77 9.84
N LEU A 112 17.87 -8.87 9.69
CA LEU A 112 17.22 -8.61 8.40
C LEU A 112 18.20 -8.09 7.35
N ASN A 113 19.09 -7.16 7.72
CA ASN A 113 20.14 -6.65 6.83
C ASN A 113 21.20 -7.72 6.52
N LEU A 114 21.54 -8.57 7.49
CA LEU A 114 22.40 -9.75 7.25
C LEU A 114 21.76 -10.70 6.23
N CYS A 115 20.47 -10.98 6.36
CA CYS A 115 19.73 -11.77 5.39
C CYS A 115 19.74 -11.09 4.01
N ALA A 116 19.39 -9.81 3.93
CA ALA A 116 19.31 -9.06 2.68
C ALA A 116 20.65 -9.01 1.93
N SER A 117 21.75 -8.78 2.64
CA SER A 117 23.11 -8.77 2.08
C SER A 117 23.60 -10.15 1.65
N SER A 118 23.05 -11.22 2.25
CA SER A 118 23.40 -12.61 1.93
C SER A 118 22.57 -13.22 0.79
N LEU A 119 21.60 -12.50 0.22
CA LEU A 119 20.77 -12.99 -0.89
C LEU A 119 21.55 -13.15 -2.20
N ILE A 120 21.11 -14.09 -3.03
CA ILE A 120 21.60 -14.27 -4.41
C ILE A 120 21.10 -13.11 -5.28
N GLU A 121 21.99 -12.49 -6.05
CA GLU A 121 21.58 -11.45 -7.01
C GLU A 121 20.79 -12.07 -8.17
N PRO A 122 19.72 -11.42 -8.65
CA PRO A 122 19.31 -10.02 -8.39
C PRO A 122 18.28 -9.84 -7.26
N LEU A 123 18.06 -10.84 -6.41
CA LEU A 123 17.01 -10.80 -5.37
C LEU A 123 17.31 -9.73 -4.31
N LYS A 124 16.23 -9.08 -3.88
CA LYS A 124 16.20 -8.11 -2.79
C LYS A 124 15.04 -8.41 -1.86
N LEU A 125 15.24 -8.07 -0.59
CA LEU A 125 14.26 -8.21 0.47
C LEU A 125 13.66 -6.84 0.79
N ALA A 126 12.33 -6.78 0.84
CA ALA A 126 11.61 -5.68 1.45
C ALA A 126 10.60 -6.18 2.47
N ILE A 127 10.21 -5.31 3.39
CA ILE A 127 9.24 -5.60 4.44
C ILE A 127 8.15 -4.53 4.50
N LEU A 128 6.93 -4.95 4.77
CA LEU A 128 5.81 -4.08 5.13
C LEU A 128 5.38 -4.44 6.55
N LYS A 129 5.29 -3.44 7.42
CA LYS A 129 4.75 -3.61 8.77
C LYS A 129 3.30 -3.16 8.81
N SER A 130 2.39 -4.09 9.07
CA SER A 130 0.97 -3.81 9.31
C SER A 130 0.59 -4.30 10.71
N GLU A 131 0.33 -3.35 11.61
CA GLU A 131 0.04 -3.60 13.03
C GLU A 131 1.08 -4.55 13.71
N ASP A 132 0.65 -5.76 14.07
CA ASP A 132 1.46 -6.80 14.70
C ASP A 132 2.07 -7.80 13.70
N GLN A 133 1.83 -7.60 12.41
CA GLN A 133 2.26 -8.48 11.32
C GLN A 133 3.28 -7.80 10.42
N ILE A 134 4.22 -8.60 9.93
CA ILE A 134 5.23 -8.17 8.98
C ILE A 134 5.14 -9.07 7.76
N TYR A 135 4.99 -8.43 6.60
CA TYR A 135 4.98 -9.09 5.30
C TYR A 135 6.34 -8.91 4.66
N GLY A 136 6.94 -9.99 4.19
CA GLY A 136 8.21 -9.97 3.47
C GLY A 136 8.00 -10.20 1.98
N PHE A 137 8.71 -9.40 1.19
CA PHE A 137 8.71 -9.40 -0.27
C PHE A 137 10.12 -9.77 -0.73
N LEU A 138 10.24 -10.87 -1.48
CA LEU A 138 11.50 -11.33 -2.04
C LEU A 138 11.37 -11.36 -3.56
N PHE A 139 11.84 -10.31 -4.21
CA PHE A 139 11.73 -10.13 -5.66
C PHE A 139 13.03 -9.55 -6.24
N GLU A 140 13.13 -9.54 -7.56
CA GLU A 140 14.21 -8.82 -8.24
C GLU A 140 14.13 -7.32 -7.96
N LYS A 141 15.28 -6.65 -8.01
CA LYS A 141 15.43 -5.23 -7.71
C LYS A 141 14.42 -4.36 -8.46
N GLU A 142 14.24 -4.51 -9.77
CA GLU A 142 13.31 -3.67 -10.54
C GLU A 142 11.84 -3.87 -10.11
N GLN A 143 11.42 -5.12 -9.91
CA GLN A 143 10.06 -5.44 -9.49
C GLN A 143 9.77 -4.91 -8.08
N LEU A 144 10.74 -5.01 -7.16
CA LEU A 144 10.63 -4.51 -5.80
C LEU A 144 10.45 -2.99 -5.76
N PHE A 145 11.20 -2.23 -6.57
CA PHE A 145 11.02 -0.78 -6.68
C PHE A 145 9.63 -0.41 -7.23
N ALA A 146 9.17 -1.11 -8.26
CA ALA A 146 7.83 -0.90 -8.80
C ALA A 146 6.73 -1.17 -7.74
N LEU A 147 6.90 -2.19 -6.90
CA LEU A 147 6.00 -2.47 -5.78
C LEU A 147 5.99 -1.34 -4.75
N ILE A 148 7.16 -0.80 -4.39
CA ILE A 148 7.29 0.28 -3.40
C ILE A 148 6.63 1.56 -3.92
N ASP A 149 6.91 1.93 -5.16
CA ASP A 149 6.31 3.11 -5.78
C ASP A 149 4.78 2.97 -5.84
N SER A 150 4.29 1.79 -6.21
CA SER A 150 2.85 1.52 -6.27
C SER A 150 2.20 1.47 -4.88
N ALA A 151 2.89 0.96 -3.86
CA ALA A 151 2.42 0.94 -2.47
C ALA A 151 2.35 2.36 -1.89
N ALA A 152 3.33 3.23 -2.19
CA ALA A 152 3.34 4.61 -1.73
C ALA A 152 2.11 5.41 -2.23
N LEU A 153 1.65 5.12 -3.45
CA LEU A 153 0.42 5.71 -4.00
C LEU A 153 -0.86 5.26 -3.28
N LEU A 154 -0.79 4.15 -2.54
CA LEU A 154 -1.87 3.62 -1.71
C LEU A 154 -1.78 4.08 -0.24
N GLY A 155 -0.74 4.85 0.11
CA GLY A 155 -0.45 5.27 1.48
C GLY A 155 0.29 4.23 2.31
N GLU A 156 0.77 3.16 1.69
CA GLU A 156 1.48 2.06 2.34
C GLU A 156 3.00 2.23 2.21
N ASN A 157 3.74 1.79 3.24
CA ASN A 157 5.18 1.99 3.29
C ASN A 157 5.94 0.66 3.33
N ILE A 158 6.45 0.25 2.17
CA ILE A 158 7.31 -0.92 2.01
C ILE A 158 8.78 -0.48 2.13
N ILE A 159 9.52 -1.09 3.04
CA ILE A 159 10.91 -0.74 3.37
C ILE A 159 11.86 -1.78 2.78
N ILE A 160 12.82 -1.33 1.96
CA ILE A 160 13.92 -2.18 1.47
C ILE A 160 14.91 -2.44 2.60
N CYS A 161 15.31 -3.70 2.77
CA CYS A 161 16.42 -4.06 3.64
C CYS A 161 17.75 -3.91 2.88
N GLU A 162 18.71 -3.19 3.45
CA GLU A 162 20.01 -2.90 2.83
C GLU A 162 21.09 -3.93 3.19
#